data_AF-A0A428QYB8-F1
#
_entry.id   AF-A0A428QYB8-F1
#
_cell.length_a   1.000
_cell.length_b   1.000
_cell.length_c   1.000
_cell.angle_alpha   90.00
_cell.angle_beta   90.00
_cell.angle_gamma   90.00
#
_symmetry.space_group_name_H-M   'P 1'
#
loop_
_entity.id
_entity.type
_entity.pdbx_description
1 polymer ?
#
loop_
_entity_poly.entity_id
_entity_poly.type
_entity_poly.pdbx_seq_one_letter_code
_entity_poly.pdbx_strand_id
1 'polypeptide(L)'
;MATYHTNAYVTLAATAAPDGTVGLFPEPHAEDQPLELKGTNEHGEQYHLVSRTSINHVFEEEQDALTEFPLMTRGWVYQEHILSRRFLHFGRRELMWECHSATHC
;
A
#
# COMPACT_ATOMS: atom_id res chain seq x y z
N MET A 1 15.63 -17.87 -11.53
CA MET A 1 14.82 -16.80 -10.94
C MET A 1 13.49 -17.33 -10.41
N ALA A 2 12.65 -17.99 -11.20
CA ALA A 2 11.36 -18.49 -10.71
C ALA A 2 11.35 -19.26 -9.36
N THR A 3 12.38 -20.07 -9.08
CA THR A 3 12.49 -20.84 -7.83
C THR A 3 12.60 -20.01 -6.55
N TYR A 4 13.07 -18.76 -6.59
CA TYR A 4 13.16 -17.93 -5.38
C TYR A 4 11.78 -17.39 -4.97
N HIS A 5 10.97 -16.92 -5.93
CA HIS A 5 9.61 -16.46 -5.65
C HIS A 5 8.67 -17.61 -5.25
N THR A 6 8.71 -18.72 -5.97
CA THR A 6 7.83 -19.86 -5.67
C THR A 6 8.13 -20.49 -4.31
N ASN A 7 9.37 -20.41 -3.83
CA ASN A 7 9.77 -20.92 -2.53
C ASN A 7 9.81 -19.87 -1.41
N ALA A 8 9.69 -18.57 -1.74
CA ALA A 8 9.54 -17.54 -0.74
C ALA A 8 8.29 -17.80 0.10
N TYR A 9 8.39 -17.60 1.41
CA TYR A 9 7.23 -17.68 2.28
C TYR A 9 6.26 -16.52 2.00
N VAL A 10 6.84 -15.33 1.81
CA VAL A 10 6.19 -14.08 1.40
C VAL A 10 7.16 -13.27 0.54
N THR A 11 6.65 -12.59 -0.48
CA THR A 11 7.39 -11.58 -1.23
C THR A 11 6.90 -10.20 -0.81
N LEU A 12 7.84 -9.34 -0.42
CA LEU A 12 7.56 -7.96 -0.05
C LEU A 12 7.79 -7.09 -1.28
N ALA A 13 6.82 -6.23 -1.59
CA ALA A 13 6.88 -5.38 -2.76
C ALA A 13 6.66 -3.93 -2.37
N ALA A 14 7.61 -3.07 -2.73
CA ALA A 14 7.47 -1.62 -2.64
C ALA A 14 6.52 -1.13 -3.75
N THR A 15 5.26 -1.51 -3.69
CA THR A 15 4.30 -1.34 -4.80
C THR A 15 4.11 0.11 -5.20
N ALA A 16 4.13 1.03 -4.24
CA ALA A 16 4.08 2.47 -4.46
C ALA A 16 5.42 3.10 -4.91
N ALA A 17 6.54 2.37 -4.85
CA ALA A 17 7.85 2.91 -5.19
C ALA A 17 8.07 2.88 -6.71
N PRO A 18 8.39 4.02 -7.36
CA PRO A 18 8.66 4.06 -8.78
C PRO A 18 9.97 3.36 -9.14
N ASP A 19 10.93 3.31 -8.21
CA ASP A 19 12.23 2.64 -8.34
C ASP A 19 12.88 2.37 -6.97
N GLY A 20 14.11 1.85 -6.97
CA GLY A 20 14.84 1.46 -5.76
C GLY A 20 15.39 2.61 -4.91
N THR A 21 15.13 3.88 -5.28
CA THR A 21 15.50 5.04 -4.46
C THR A 21 14.49 5.31 -3.34
N VAL A 22 13.29 4.77 -3.45
CA VAL A 22 12.20 4.91 -2.47
C VAL A 22 12.05 3.63 -1.65
N GLY A 23 11.90 3.77 -0.34
CA GLY A 23 11.69 2.64 0.58
C GLY A 23 10.27 2.08 0.55
N LEU A 24 9.99 1.14 1.45
CA LEU A 24 8.65 0.53 1.64
C LEU A 24 7.63 1.48 2.26
N PHE A 25 8.08 2.57 2.89
CA PHE A 25 7.24 3.52 3.61
C PHE A 25 7.52 4.92 3.06
N PRO A 26 7.04 5.25 1.84
CA PRO A 26 7.16 6.60 1.32
C PRO A 26 6.44 7.59 2.24
N GLU A 27 6.92 8.83 2.29
CA GLU A 27 6.21 9.89 3.01
C GLU A 27 4.83 10.11 2.37
N PRO A 28 3.76 10.28 3.18
CA PRO A 28 2.45 10.59 2.65
C PRO A 28 2.50 11.91 1.88
N HIS A 29 1.87 11.95 0.71
CA HIS A 29 1.66 13.21 0.00
C HIS A 29 0.86 14.19 0.85
N ALA A 30 0.94 15.48 0.52
CA ALA A 30 0.25 16.54 1.24
C ALA A 30 -1.27 16.27 1.42
N GLU A 31 -1.91 15.64 0.44
CA GLU A 31 -3.34 15.27 0.47
C GLU A 31 -3.68 14.06 1.36
N ASP A 32 -2.67 13.28 1.73
CA ASP A 32 -2.80 12.09 2.60
C ASP A 32 -2.34 12.39 4.04
N GLN A 33 -1.89 13.61 4.33
CA GLN A 33 -1.51 14.02 5.67
C GLN A 33 -2.73 13.97 6.59
N PRO A 34 -2.62 13.34 7.78
CA PRO A 34 -3.75 13.23 8.68
C PRO A 34 -4.15 14.61 9.23
N LEU A 35 -5.46 14.85 9.31
CA LEU A 35 -6.00 15.98 10.03
C LEU A 35 -6.03 15.65 11.52
N GLU A 36 -5.18 16.30 12.30
CA GLU A 36 -5.18 16.22 13.76
C GLU A 36 -5.96 17.39 14.38
N LEU A 37 -6.95 17.07 15.21
CA LEU A 37 -7.69 18.04 16.02
C LEU A 37 -7.51 17.69 17.50
N LYS A 38 -6.88 18.59 18.24
CA LYS A 38 -6.68 18.48 19.69
C LYS A 38 -7.49 19.57 20.37
N GLY A 39 -8.17 19.23 21.45
CA GLY A 39 -8.99 20.19 22.18
C GLY A 39 -9.51 19.63 23.48
N THR A 40 -10.43 20.39 24.07
CA THR A 40 -11.09 20.05 25.33
C THR A 40 -12.59 20.15 25.11
N ASN A 41 -13.35 19.16 25.55
CA ASN A 41 -14.81 19.17 25.44
C ASN A 41 -15.45 20.09 26.50
N GLU A 42 -16.78 20.21 26.47
CA GLU A 42 -17.55 21.04 27.41
C GLU A 42 -17.42 20.60 28.88
N HIS A 43 -16.97 19.37 29.13
CA HIS A 43 -16.75 18.80 30.46
C HIS A 43 -15.30 18.94 30.95
N GLY A 44 -14.43 19.60 30.19
CA GLY A 44 -13.02 19.76 30.54
C GLY A 44 -12.14 18.56 30.19
N GLU A 45 -12.66 17.57 29.46
CA GLU A 45 -11.92 16.37 29.06
C GLU A 45 -11.15 16.63 27.76
N GLN A 46 -9.89 16.21 27.72
CA GLN A 46 -9.06 16.34 26.53
C GLN A 46 -9.46 15.31 25.48
N TYR A 47 -9.52 15.74 24.22
CA TYR A 47 -9.70 14.86 23.08
C TYR A 47 -8.60 15.04 22.04
N HIS A 48 -8.35 13.97 21.31
CA HIS A 48 -7.49 13.93 20.15
C HIS A 48 -8.20 13.15 19.04
N LEU A 49 -8.62 13.87 18.01
CA LEU A 49 -9.24 13.30 16.82
C LEU A 49 -8.21 13.30 15.70
N VAL A 50 -8.07 12.16 15.04
CA VAL A 50 -7.23 12.01 13.86
C VAL A 50 -8.12 11.50 12.74
N SER A 51 -8.22 12.29 11.67
CA SER A 51 -8.93 11.89 10.45
C SER A 51 -7.93 11.67 9.33
N ARG A 52 -8.11 10.59 8.58
CA ARG A 52 -7.33 10.27 7.37
C ARG A 52 -8.19 10.42 6.13
N THR A 53 -7.56 10.65 4.99
CA THR A 53 -8.23 10.58 3.69
C THR A 53 -8.76 9.17 3.46
N SER A 54 -9.98 9.07 2.90
CA SER A 54 -10.57 7.79 2.54
C SER A 54 -9.68 7.08 1.53
N ILE A 55 -9.50 5.78 1.71
CA ILE A 55 -8.77 4.97 0.74
C ILE A 55 -9.76 4.59 -0.36
N ASN A 56 -9.45 4.95 -1.59
CA ASN A 56 -10.14 4.41 -2.74
C ASN A 56 -9.44 3.08 -3.05
N HIS A 57 -10.14 1.96 -2.87
CA HIS A 57 -9.56 0.66 -3.19
C HIS A 57 -9.45 0.54 -4.70
N VAL A 58 -8.20 0.62 -5.17
CA VAL A 58 -7.77 0.85 -6.55
C VAL A 58 -8.30 -0.18 -7.56
N PHE A 59 -8.88 -1.28 -7.11
CA PHE A 59 -9.57 -2.26 -7.97
C PHE A 59 -10.93 -1.78 -8.50
N GLU A 60 -11.40 -0.59 -8.10
CA GLU A 60 -12.66 -0.01 -8.57
C GLU A 60 -12.49 0.91 -9.81
N GLU A 61 -11.31 1.52 -10.03
CA GLU A 61 -11.04 2.44 -11.15
C GLU A 61 -9.63 2.24 -11.77
N GLU A 62 -9.57 1.76 -13.01
CA GLU A 62 -8.34 1.33 -13.72
C GLU A 62 -7.26 2.42 -13.90
N GLN A 63 -7.65 3.70 -13.97
CA GLN A 63 -6.72 4.80 -14.29
C GLN A 63 -5.81 5.18 -13.12
N ASP A 64 -6.29 5.05 -11.89
CA ASP A 64 -5.50 5.37 -10.70
C ASP A 64 -4.47 4.28 -10.39
N ALA A 65 -4.72 3.04 -10.81
CA ALA A 65 -3.86 1.90 -10.55
C ALA A 65 -2.44 2.02 -11.08
N LEU A 66 -2.27 2.61 -12.28
CA LEU A 66 -0.95 2.77 -12.88
C LEU A 66 -0.12 3.85 -12.18
N THR A 67 -0.78 4.87 -11.63
CA THR A 67 -0.13 5.96 -10.92
C THR A 67 0.21 5.56 -9.48
N GLU A 68 -0.69 4.84 -8.82
CA GLU A 68 -0.51 4.43 -7.42
C GLU A 68 0.40 3.20 -7.28
N PHE A 69 0.47 2.32 -8.29
CA PHE A 69 1.25 1.07 -8.26
C PHE A 69 2.33 1.00 -9.35
N PRO A 70 3.26 1.95 -9.41
CA PRO A 70 4.26 2.03 -10.48
C PRO A 70 5.14 0.77 -10.58
N LEU A 71 5.39 0.07 -9.47
CA LEU A 71 6.14 -1.19 -9.48
C LEU A 71 5.46 -2.26 -10.37
N MET A 72 4.12 -2.31 -10.36
CA MET A 72 3.33 -3.33 -11.09
C MET A 72 3.34 -3.10 -12.60
N THR A 73 3.73 -1.92 -13.07
CA THR A 73 3.88 -1.62 -14.51
C THR A 73 5.09 -2.30 -15.15
N ARG A 74 6.00 -2.85 -14.33
CA ARG A 74 7.26 -3.44 -14.79
C ARG A 74 7.04 -4.91 -15.19
N GLY A 75 7.32 -5.25 -16.44
CA GLY A 75 7.04 -6.60 -16.97
C GLY A 75 7.72 -7.76 -16.23
N TRP A 76 8.86 -7.54 -15.58
CA TRP A 76 9.50 -8.55 -14.75
C TRP A 76 8.77 -8.77 -13.41
N VAL A 77 8.19 -7.71 -12.82
CA VAL A 77 7.40 -7.79 -11.57
C VAL A 77 6.15 -8.65 -11.77
N TYR A 78 5.56 -8.67 -12.97
CA TYR A 78 4.46 -9.58 -13.26
C TYR A 78 4.84 -11.06 -13.04
N GLN A 79 6.07 -11.46 -13.42
CA GLN A 79 6.56 -12.81 -13.17
C GLN A 79 6.80 -13.04 -11.67
N GLU A 80 7.32 -12.04 -10.98
CA GLU A 80 7.56 -12.10 -9.53
C GLU A 80 6.25 -12.29 -8.75
N HIS A 81 5.22 -11.55 -9.14
CA HIS A 81 3.89 -11.56 -8.55
C HIS A 81 3.19 -12.91 -8.73
N ILE A 82 3.03 -13.38 -9.98
CA ILE A 82 2.30 -14.63 -10.26
C ILE A 82 2.99 -15.88 -9.70
N LEU A 83 4.31 -15.85 -9.50
CA LEU A 83 5.06 -16.97 -8.96
C LEU A 83 5.07 -17.02 -7.43
N SER A 84 4.76 -15.89 -6.78
CA SER A 84 4.79 -15.78 -5.33
C SER A 84 3.51 -16.31 -4.71
N ARG A 85 3.62 -17.19 -3.71
CA ARG A 85 2.43 -17.76 -3.02
C ARG A 85 1.67 -16.73 -2.19
N ARG A 86 2.41 -15.72 -1.70
CA ARG A 86 1.94 -14.63 -0.85
C ARG A 86 2.74 -13.40 -1.22
N PHE A 87 2.04 -12.32 -1.50
CA PHE A 87 2.62 -11.07 -1.95
C PHE A 87 2.07 -9.96 -1.06
N LEU A 88 2.97 -9.26 -0.36
CA LEU A 88 2.59 -8.14 0.49
C LEU A 88 2.98 -6.85 -0.21
N HIS A 89 1.97 -6.14 -0.67
CA HIS A 89 2.10 -4.85 -1.33
C HIS A 89 2.22 -3.76 -0.28
N PHE A 90 3.32 -3.01 -0.35
CA PHE A 90 3.46 -1.72 0.32
C PHE A 90 2.96 -0.65 -0.64
N GLY A 91 1.66 -0.39 -0.57
CA GLY A 91 1.00 0.69 -1.28
C GLY A 91 1.26 2.03 -0.60
N ARG A 92 0.71 3.09 -1.21
CA ARG A 92 0.91 4.46 -0.72
C ARG A 92 0.11 4.75 0.55
N ARG A 93 -1.10 4.20 0.66
CA ARG A 93 -2.07 4.49 1.73
C ARG A 93 -2.43 3.27 2.60
N GLU A 94 -2.07 2.07 2.15
CA GLU A 94 -2.37 0.81 2.82
C GLU A 94 -1.38 -0.30 2.46
N LEU A 95 -1.37 -1.34 3.29
CA LEU A 95 -0.76 -2.61 2.96
C LEU A 95 -1.83 -3.51 2.35
N MET A 96 -1.50 -4.18 1.25
CA MET A 96 -2.44 -5.12 0.63
C MET A 96 -1.81 -6.50 0.64
N TRP A 97 -2.51 -7.45 1.24
CA TRP A 97 -2.15 -8.85 1.24
C TRP A 97 -2.79 -9.56 0.05
N GLU A 98 -1.98 -10.21 -0.77
CA GLU A 98 -2.46 -11.07 -1.83
C GLU A 98 -1.90 -12.49 -1.69
N CYS A 99 -2.74 -13.48 -1.92
CA CYS A 99 -2.34 -14.87 -2.08
C CYS A 99 -3.29 -15.56 -3.06
N HIS A 100 -2.97 -16.80 -3.46
CA HIS A 100 -3.77 -17.55 -4.42
C HIS A 100 -5.24 -17.80 -4.03
N SER A 101 -5.62 -17.59 -2.77
CA SER A 101 -7.00 -17.80 -2.29
C SER A 101 -7.76 -16.52 -1.98
N ALA A 102 -7.07 -15.40 -1.74
CA ALA A 102 -7.71 -14.17 -1.26
C ALA A 102 -6.80 -12.95 -1.41
N THR A 103 -7.44 -11.80 -1.52
CA THR A 103 -6.84 -10.47 -1.46
C THR A 103 -7.52 -9.68 -0.34
N HIS A 104 -6.73 -9.02 0.50
CA HIS A 104 -7.19 -8.21 1.64
C HIS A 104 -6.41 -6.91 1.73
N CYS A 105 -7.09 -5.83 2.10
CA CYS A 105 -6.51 -4.53 2.41
C CYS A 105 -6.79 -4.17 3.87
#